data_AF-A0AAD9QQM0-F1
#
_entry.id   AF-A0AAD9QQM0-F1
#
_cell.length_a   1.000
_cell.length_b   1.000
_cell.length_c   1.000
_cell.angle_alpha   90.00
_cell.angle_beta   90.00
_cell.angle_gamma   90.00
#
_symmetry.space_group_name_H-M   'P 1'
#
loop_
_entity.id
_entity.type
_entity.pdbx_description
1 polymer ?
#
loop_
_entity_poly.entity_id
_entity_poly.type
_entity_poly.pdbx_seq_one_letter_code
_entity_poly.pdbx_strand_id
1 'polypeptide(L)'
;MFKGVGLSRDNTDDRMFEQSKGVIISDAKQFLASRFQDFSSPVLKACVVISNQKSWPRDRIDLGLYGEQELVTVAQHFQAVLSSNGFDLDLAKDQWLSLKLYSCDHKHKTSLSQAEFWVEVFTQVHPDDCNLSHVLMVIEICLAVAVSSSCCERGFSCMGRLKSEY
;
A
#
# COMPACT_ATOMS: atom_id res chain seq x y z
N MET A 1 32.39 31.55 26.96
CA MET A 1 33.17 30.60 27.80
C MET A 1 32.21 29.51 28.26
N PHE A 2 32.38 28.27 27.81
CA PHE A 2 31.57 27.13 28.28
C PHE A 2 32.50 26.18 29.04
N LYS A 3 32.20 25.88 30.30
CA LYS A 3 33.08 25.09 31.21
C LYS A 3 34.55 25.57 31.23
N GLY A 4 34.79 26.88 31.24
CA GLY A 4 36.14 27.44 31.29
C GLY A 4 36.89 27.48 29.95
N VAL A 5 36.31 26.96 28.86
CA VAL A 5 36.91 27.03 27.52
C VAL A 5 36.32 28.22 26.74
N GLY A 6 37.18 29.07 26.20
CA GLY A 6 36.80 30.12 25.26
C GLY A 6 36.49 29.50 23.89
N LEU A 7 35.21 29.52 23.50
CA LEU A 7 34.82 29.08 22.17
C LEU A 7 34.99 30.25 21.21
N SER A 8 35.89 30.09 20.24
CA SER A 8 36.14 31.02 19.14
C SER A 8 35.86 30.28 17.85
N ARG A 9 35.13 30.89 16.92
CA ARG A 9 34.85 30.31 15.59
C ARG A 9 36.12 30.40 14.75
N ASP A 10 36.62 29.26 14.30
CA ASP A 10 37.71 29.17 13.34
C ASP A 10 37.16 29.16 11.90
N ASN A 11 37.94 29.61 10.92
CA ASN A 11 37.58 29.59 9.50
C ASN A 11 37.35 28.17 8.95
N THR A 12 37.87 27.14 9.65
CA THR A 12 37.62 25.73 9.31
C THR A 12 36.30 25.20 9.86
N ASP A 13 35.71 25.83 10.89
CA ASP A 13 34.47 25.36 11.52
C ASP A 13 33.29 25.38 10.54
N ASP A 14 33.19 26.42 9.70
CA ASP A 14 32.13 26.51 8.68
C ASP A 14 32.24 25.40 7.64
N ARG A 15 33.46 25.08 7.23
CA ARG A 15 33.73 24.00 6.28
C ARG A 15 33.42 22.64 6.90
N MET A 16 33.79 22.43 8.16
CA MET A 16 33.50 21.19 8.90
C MET A 16 32.00 21.01 9.17
N PHE A 17 31.28 22.11 9.46
CA PHE A 17 29.84 22.08 9.63
C PHE A 17 29.13 21.72 8.33
N GLU A 18 29.43 22.38 7.22
CA GLU A 18 28.79 22.06 5.93
C GLU A 18 29.15 20.65 5.44
N GLN A 19 30.37 20.18 5.71
CA GLN A 19 30.75 18.79 5.42
C GLN A 19 29.94 17.80 6.28
N SER A 20 29.87 18.01 7.60
CA SER A 20 29.13 17.12 8.52
C SER A 20 27.64 17.10 8.21
N LYS A 21 27.06 18.26 7.91
CA LYS A 21 25.68 18.40 7.45
C LYS A 21 25.43 17.64 6.15
N GLY A 22 26.35 17.74 5.19
CA GLY A 22 26.29 16.98 3.94
C GLY A 22 26.28 15.46 4.17
N VAL A 23 27.16 14.97 5.05
CA VAL A 23 27.21 13.55 5.43
C VAL A 23 25.91 13.11 6.09
N ILE A 24 25.44 13.82 7.11
CA ILE A 24 24.20 13.47 7.84
C ILE A 24 22.99 13.42 6.89
N ILE A 25 22.88 14.38 5.97
CA ILE A 25 21.79 14.40 4.98
C ILE A 25 21.90 13.20 4.04
N SER A 26 23.11 12.86 3.59
CA SER A 26 23.35 11.70 2.72
C SER A 26 22.98 10.40 3.43
N ASP A 27 23.43 10.22 4.66
CA ASP A 27 23.17 9.02 5.46
C ASP A 27 21.68 8.89 5.76
N ALA A 28 21.00 9.99 6.13
CA ALA A 28 19.57 9.99 6.36
C ALA A 28 18.79 9.58 5.10
N LYS A 29 19.18 10.07 3.91
CA LYS A 29 18.58 9.66 2.64
C LYS A 29 18.79 8.18 2.36
N GLN A 30 20.00 7.67 2.56
CA GLN A 30 20.31 6.26 2.35
C GLN A 30 19.53 5.37 3.33
N PHE A 31 19.43 5.78 4.59
CA PHE A 31 18.70 5.05 5.61
C PHE A 31 17.21 4.98 5.28
N LEU A 32 16.60 6.09 4.87
CA LEU A 32 15.21 6.12 4.42
C LEU A 32 15.02 5.24 3.18
N ALA A 33 15.89 5.36 2.17
CA ALA A 33 15.79 4.58 0.95
C ALA A 33 15.87 3.07 1.23
N SER A 34 16.79 2.65 2.09
CA SER A 34 16.93 1.26 2.54
C SER A 34 15.70 0.81 3.35
N ARG A 35 15.27 1.59 4.34
CA ARG A 35 14.15 1.25 5.22
C ARG A 35 12.84 1.11 4.47
N PHE A 36 12.63 1.88 3.41
CA PHE A 36 11.44 1.86 2.57
C PHE A 36 11.64 1.12 1.24
N GLN A 37 12.77 0.43 1.06
CA GLN A 37 13.04 -0.32 -0.16
C GLN A 37 11.95 -1.37 -0.43
N ASP A 38 11.40 -2.00 0.61
CA ASP A 38 10.32 -2.98 0.47
C ASP A 38 9.01 -2.35 -0.03
N PHE A 39 8.77 -1.06 0.24
CA PHE A 39 7.64 -0.32 -0.34
C PHE A 39 7.80 -0.05 -1.84
N SER A 40 8.98 -0.35 -2.41
CA SER A 40 9.18 -0.37 -3.87
C SER A 40 8.62 -1.63 -4.53
N SER A 41 8.19 -2.64 -3.74
CA SER A 41 7.61 -3.90 -4.21
C SER A 41 6.51 -3.67 -5.24
N PRO A 42 6.64 -4.26 -6.46
CA PRO A 42 5.59 -4.20 -7.48
C PRO A 42 4.25 -4.72 -6.98
N VAL A 43 4.26 -5.74 -6.12
CA VAL A 43 3.06 -6.35 -5.55
C VAL A 43 2.36 -5.39 -4.59
N LEU A 44 3.11 -4.71 -3.70
CA LEU A 44 2.51 -3.74 -2.79
C LEU A 44 1.92 -2.54 -3.55
N LYS A 45 2.60 -2.07 -4.59
CA LYS A 45 2.08 -1.03 -5.49
C LYS A 45 0.79 -1.48 -6.16
N ALA A 46 0.75 -2.71 -6.67
CA ALA A 46 -0.44 -3.29 -7.26
C ALA A 46 -1.59 -3.42 -6.24
N CYS A 47 -1.32 -3.87 -5.01
CA CYS A 47 -2.32 -3.93 -3.95
C CYS A 47 -2.95 -2.56 -3.66
N VAL A 48 -2.15 -1.48 -3.66
CA VAL A 48 -2.66 -0.10 -3.49
C VAL A 48 -3.60 0.30 -4.62
N VAL A 49 -3.29 -0.05 -5.87
CA VAL A 49 -4.17 0.23 -7.03
C VAL A 49 -5.49 -0.53 -6.91
N ILE A 50 -5.45 -1.83 -6.58
CA ILE A 50 -6.65 -2.68 -6.49
C ILE A 50 -7.57 -2.28 -5.33
N SER A 51 -7.00 -1.95 -4.18
CA SER A 51 -7.76 -1.58 -2.97
C SER A 51 -8.23 -0.12 -2.96
N ASN A 52 -7.77 0.72 -3.90
CA ASN A 52 -8.09 2.13 -3.90
C ASN A 52 -9.10 2.53 -5.00
N GLN A 53 -10.39 2.43 -4.69
CA GLN A 53 -11.45 2.91 -5.57
C GLN A 53 -11.29 4.39 -5.96
N LYS A 54 -10.71 5.23 -5.10
CA LYS A 54 -10.59 6.68 -5.34
C LYS A 54 -9.59 7.02 -6.44
N SER A 55 -8.71 6.10 -6.83
CA SER A 55 -7.78 6.31 -7.94
C SER A 55 -8.35 5.93 -9.30
N TRP A 56 -9.60 5.47 -9.37
CA TRP A 56 -10.24 5.10 -10.63
C TRP A 56 -10.43 6.31 -11.56
N PRO A 57 -10.08 6.17 -12.85
CA PRO A 57 -10.32 7.20 -13.86
C PRO A 57 -11.82 7.53 -13.98
N ARG A 58 -12.11 8.79 -14.29
CA ARG A 58 -13.49 9.23 -14.59
C ARG A 58 -13.91 8.94 -16.02
N ASP A 59 -12.94 8.87 -16.94
CA ASP A 59 -13.20 8.49 -18.32
C ASP A 59 -13.46 6.99 -18.41
N ARG A 60 -14.47 6.60 -19.21
CA ARG A 60 -14.95 5.21 -19.27
C ARG A 60 -13.97 4.29 -20.01
N ILE A 61 -13.22 4.81 -20.99
CA ILE A 61 -12.23 4.03 -21.74
C ILE A 61 -11.04 3.75 -20.82
N ASP A 62 -10.52 4.78 -20.16
CA ASP A 62 -9.41 4.63 -19.21
C ASP A 62 -9.81 3.75 -18.01
N LEU A 63 -11.05 3.90 -17.51
CA LEU A 63 -11.58 3.06 -16.45
C LEU A 63 -11.62 1.58 -16.84
N GLY A 64 -11.96 1.28 -18.09
CA GLY A 64 -11.99 -0.09 -18.61
C GLY A 64 -10.64 -0.79 -18.46
N LEU A 65 -9.56 -0.10 -18.81
CA LEU A 65 -8.19 -0.62 -18.78
C LEU A 65 -7.50 -0.54 -17.40
N TYR A 66 -8.02 0.29 -16.50
CA TYR A 66 -7.38 0.57 -15.21
C TYR A 66 -7.26 -0.66 -14.32
N GLY A 67 -6.06 -0.94 -13.80
CA GLY A 67 -5.82 -1.91 -12.74
C GLY A 67 -5.75 -3.39 -13.18
N GLU A 68 -5.90 -3.71 -14.47
CA GLU A 68 -5.88 -5.11 -14.92
C GLU A 68 -4.49 -5.76 -14.73
N GLN A 69 -3.42 -5.04 -15.07
CA GLN A 69 -2.06 -5.55 -14.91
C GLN A 69 -1.69 -5.70 -13.43
N GLU A 70 -2.17 -4.80 -12.58
CA GLU A 70 -2.03 -4.87 -11.14
C GLU A 70 -2.78 -6.08 -10.56
N LEU A 71 -3.99 -6.37 -11.06
CA LEU A 71 -4.75 -7.56 -10.68
C LEU A 71 -3.95 -8.83 -11.00
N VAL A 72 -3.38 -8.91 -12.20
CA VAL A 72 -2.51 -10.02 -12.61
C VAL A 72 -1.29 -10.14 -11.70
N THR A 73 -0.66 -9.02 -11.37
CA THR A 73 0.54 -8.98 -10.50
C THR A 73 0.24 -9.53 -9.11
N VAL A 74 -0.88 -9.13 -8.50
CA VAL A 74 -1.28 -9.64 -7.18
C VAL A 74 -1.66 -11.12 -7.29
N ALA A 75 -2.46 -11.49 -8.28
CA ALA A 75 -2.91 -12.87 -8.46
C ALA A 75 -1.74 -13.85 -8.67
N GLN A 76 -0.73 -13.45 -9.44
CA GLN A 76 0.48 -14.25 -9.63
C GLN A 76 1.29 -14.40 -8.34
N HIS A 77 1.45 -13.32 -7.57
CA HIS A 77 2.18 -13.38 -6.31
C HIS A 77 1.50 -14.30 -5.27
N PHE A 78 0.18 -14.26 -5.21
CA PHE A 78 -0.63 -15.07 -4.28
C PHE A 78 -1.22 -16.33 -4.92
N GLN A 79 -0.64 -16.82 -6.02
CA GLN A 79 -1.19 -17.95 -6.78
C GLN A 79 -1.43 -19.18 -5.91
N ALA A 80 -0.51 -19.52 -5.01
CA ALA A 80 -0.64 -20.71 -4.16
C ALA A 80 -1.94 -20.71 -3.33
N VAL A 81 -2.27 -19.60 -2.68
CA VAL A 81 -3.50 -19.48 -1.88
C VAL A 81 -4.74 -19.35 -2.76
N LEU A 82 -4.64 -18.58 -3.85
CA LEU A 82 -5.76 -18.38 -4.78
C LEU A 82 -6.17 -19.68 -5.48
N SER A 83 -5.22 -20.46 -6.00
CA SER A 83 -5.51 -21.73 -6.66
C SER A 83 -6.14 -22.75 -5.71
N SER A 84 -5.76 -22.74 -4.42
CA SER A 84 -6.40 -23.61 -3.42
C SER A 84 -7.87 -23.29 -3.16
N ASN A 85 -8.32 -22.08 -3.53
CA ASN A 85 -9.69 -21.61 -3.38
C ASN A 85 -10.46 -21.55 -4.72
N GLY A 86 -9.96 -22.23 -5.77
CA GLY A 86 -10.64 -22.29 -7.07
C GLY A 86 -10.63 -20.96 -7.83
N PHE A 87 -9.62 -20.12 -7.61
CA PHE A 87 -9.47 -18.85 -8.34
C PHE A 87 -9.25 -19.07 -9.84
N ASP A 88 -9.93 -18.26 -10.65
CA ASP A 88 -9.76 -18.17 -12.10
C ASP A 88 -9.40 -16.73 -12.46
N LEU A 89 -8.25 -16.56 -13.13
CA LEU A 89 -7.71 -15.23 -13.45
C LEU A 89 -8.53 -14.53 -14.53
N ASP A 90 -9.01 -15.25 -15.54
CA ASP A 90 -9.73 -14.63 -16.65
C ASP A 90 -11.12 -14.19 -16.17
N LEU A 91 -11.79 -15.02 -15.36
CA LEU A 91 -13.01 -14.59 -14.67
C LEU A 91 -12.76 -13.38 -13.75
N ALA A 92 -11.66 -13.37 -13.00
CA ALA A 92 -11.35 -12.23 -12.12
C ALA A 92 -11.17 -10.92 -12.91
N LYS A 93 -10.59 -10.95 -14.11
CA LYS A 93 -10.46 -9.75 -14.98
C LYS A 93 -11.82 -9.24 -15.46
N ASP A 94 -12.68 -10.14 -15.92
CA ASP A 94 -14.03 -9.79 -16.35
C ASP A 94 -14.85 -9.20 -15.19
N GLN A 95 -14.72 -9.78 -14.00
CA GLN A 95 -15.37 -9.30 -12.79
C GLN A 95 -14.80 -7.96 -12.30
N TRP A 96 -13.49 -7.73 -12.46
CA TRP A 96 -12.88 -6.44 -12.17
C TRP A 96 -13.43 -5.32 -13.05
N LEU A 97 -13.58 -5.59 -14.36
CA LEU A 97 -14.26 -4.66 -15.27
C LEU A 97 -15.71 -4.42 -14.83
N SER A 98 -16.42 -5.49 -14.51
CA SER A 98 -17.83 -5.44 -14.10
C SER A 98 -18.03 -4.62 -12.82
N LEU A 99 -17.16 -4.78 -11.81
CA LEU A 99 -17.17 -3.99 -10.57
C LEU A 99 -16.99 -2.49 -10.85
N LYS A 100 -16.02 -2.13 -11.70
CA LYS A 100 -15.75 -0.73 -12.07
C LYS A 100 -16.95 -0.09 -12.77
N LEU A 101 -17.54 -0.80 -13.73
CA LEU A 101 -18.73 -0.34 -14.46
C LEU A 101 -19.95 -0.24 -13.54
N TYR A 102 -20.21 -1.27 -12.73
CA TYR A 102 -21.28 -1.27 -11.74
C TYR A 102 -21.19 -0.06 -10.81
N SER A 103 -19.99 0.25 -10.31
CA SER A 103 -19.78 1.41 -9.44
C SER A 103 -19.96 2.75 -10.16
N CYS A 104 -19.60 2.83 -11.44
CA CYS A 104 -19.82 4.02 -12.27
C CYS A 104 -21.31 4.30 -12.48
N ASP A 105 -22.11 3.26 -12.69
CA ASP A 105 -23.55 3.36 -12.88
C ASP A 105 -24.28 3.72 -11.56
N HIS A 106 -23.71 3.32 -10.42
CA HIS A 106 -24.22 3.62 -9.08
C HIS A 106 -23.51 4.82 -8.44
N LYS A 107 -23.84 6.04 -8.90
CA LYS A 107 -23.14 7.29 -8.51
C LYS A 107 -22.93 7.50 -7.01
N HIS A 108 -23.85 7.05 -6.14
CA HIS A 108 -23.67 7.16 -4.67
C HIS A 108 -22.42 6.44 -4.17
N LYS A 109 -22.01 5.35 -4.82
CA LYS A 109 -20.81 4.58 -4.45
C LYS A 109 -19.52 5.37 -4.67
N THR A 110 -19.51 6.27 -5.65
CA THR A 110 -18.34 7.13 -5.93
C THR A 110 -18.07 8.15 -4.82
N SER A 111 -19.10 8.53 -4.04
CA SER A 111 -18.97 9.46 -2.91
C SER A 111 -18.55 8.82 -1.59
N LEU A 112 -18.66 7.50 -1.44
CA LEU A 112 -18.34 6.78 -0.20
C LEU A 112 -16.86 6.91 0.17
N SER A 113 -16.52 6.81 1.46
CA SER A 113 -15.15 6.56 1.85
C SER A 113 -14.67 5.20 1.33
N GLN A 114 -13.36 4.97 1.28
CA GLN A 114 -12.81 3.69 0.82
C GLN A 114 -13.31 2.51 1.66
N ALA A 115 -13.41 2.68 2.98
CA ALA A 115 -13.91 1.64 3.88
C ALA A 115 -15.40 1.34 3.63
N GLU A 116 -16.24 2.37 3.54
CA GLU A 116 -17.68 2.21 3.26
C GLU A 116 -17.90 1.55 1.90
N PHE A 117 -17.15 1.96 0.87
CA PHE A 117 -17.22 1.37 -0.46
C PHE A 117 -17.00 -0.15 -0.42
N TRP A 118 -15.91 -0.60 0.21
CA TRP A 118 -15.62 -2.02 0.27
C TRP A 118 -16.64 -2.79 1.13
N VAL A 119 -17.07 -2.23 2.27
CA VAL A 119 -18.15 -2.84 3.07
C VAL A 119 -19.40 -3.05 2.22
N GLU A 120 -19.82 -2.05 1.44
CA GLU A 120 -20.98 -2.21 0.55
C GLU A 120 -20.74 -3.24 -0.56
N VAL A 121 -19.57 -3.24 -1.20
CA VAL A 121 -19.25 -4.22 -2.26
C VAL A 121 -19.29 -5.65 -1.72
N PHE A 122 -18.74 -5.90 -0.52
CA PHE A 122 -18.71 -7.25 0.08
C PHE A 122 -20.06 -7.70 0.66
N THR A 123 -20.97 -6.78 1.01
CA THR A 123 -22.19 -7.13 1.77
C THR A 123 -23.51 -6.85 1.05
N GLN A 124 -23.52 -5.95 0.06
CA GLN A 124 -24.75 -5.43 -0.56
C GLN A 124 -24.84 -5.69 -2.06
N VAL A 125 -23.73 -6.01 -2.74
CA VAL A 125 -23.78 -6.38 -4.16
C VAL A 125 -24.23 -7.83 -4.28
N HIS A 126 -25.45 -8.05 -4.78
CA HIS A 126 -25.97 -9.39 -4.94
C HIS A 126 -25.26 -10.11 -6.12
N PRO A 127 -24.91 -11.41 -6.00
CA PRO A 127 -24.26 -12.15 -7.08
C PRO A 127 -25.04 -12.17 -8.40
N ASP A 128 -26.37 -12.11 -8.33
CA ASP A 128 -27.23 -12.04 -9.53
C ASP A 128 -27.13 -10.70 -10.27
N ASP A 129 -26.80 -9.62 -9.56
CA ASP A 129 -26.62 -8.29 -10.15
C ASP A 129 -25.20 -8.14 -10.72
N CYS A 130 -24.21 -8.64 -9.98
CA CYS A 130 -22.81 -8.62 -10.37
C CYS A 130 -22.04 -9.71 -9.61
N ASN A 131 -21.69 -10.80 -10.28
CA ASN A 131 -20.88 -11.85 -9.69
C ASN A 131 -19.43 -11.38 -9.58
N LEU A 132 -18.90 -11.31 -8.35
CA LEU A 132 -17.55 -10.82 -8.05
C LEU A 132 -16.68 -11.87 -7.32
N SER A 133 -17.12 -13.13 -7.35
CA SER A 133 -16.53 -14.23 -6.57
C SER A 133 -15.00 -14.39 -6.67
N HIS A 134 -14.42 -14.23 -7.86
CA HIS A 134 -12.98 -14.39 -8.08
C HIS A 134 -12.21 -13.10 -7.79
N VAL A 135 -12.73 -11.95 -8.22
CA VAL A 135 -12.05 -10.66 -7.98
C VAL A 135 -12.03 -10.29 -6.50
N LEU A 136 -13.07 -10.63 -5.73
CA LEU A 136 -13.12 -10.37 -4.29
C LEU A 136 -12.04 -11.12 -3.52
N MET A 137 -11.61 -12.30 -3.97
CA MET A 137 -10.48 -13.00 -3.34
C MET A 137 -9.20 -12.15 -3.40
N VAL A 138 -8.95 -11.51 -4.54
CA VAL A 138 -7.76 -10.66 -4.72
C VAL A 138 -7.91 -9.36 -3.92
N ILE A 139 -9.09 -8.76 -3.92
CA ILE A 139 -9.38 -7.54 -3.16
C ILE A 139 -9.22 -7.79 -1.65
N GLU A 140 -9.71 -8.91 -1.13
CA GLU A 140 -9.56 -9.29 0.28
C GLU A 140 -8.08 -9.39 0.68
N ILE A 141 -7.27 -10.03 -0.16
CA ILE A 141 -5.81 -10.09 0.04
C ILE A 141 -5.21 -8.67 0.08
N CYS A 142 -5.55 -7.82 -0.89
CA CYS A 142 -5.05 -6.44 -0.96
C CYS A 142 -5.41 -5.63 0.29
N LEU A 143 -6.65 -5.76 0.77
CA LEU A 143 -7.13 -5.09 1.98
C LEU A 143 -6.45 -5.62 3.24
N ALA A 144 -6.15 -6.92 3.31
CA ALA A 144 -5.44 -7.54 4.43
C ALA A 144 -3.94 -7.19 4.47
N VAL A 145 -3.28 -7.13 3.31
CA VAL A 145 -1.85 -6.78 3.18
C VAL A 145 -1.59 -5.32 3.61
N ALA A 146 -2.58 -4.44 3.48
CA ALA A 146 -2.46 -3.01 3.78
C ALA A 146 -2.83 -2.62 5.23
N VAL A 147 -3.19 -3.56 6.12
CA VAL A 147 -3.46 -3.24 7.54
C VAL A 147 -2.14 -3.11 8.31
N SER A 148 -1.30 -2.16 7.91
CA SER A 148 -0.11 -1.64 8.59
C SER A 148 0.77 -2.69 9.32
N SER A 149 2.01 -2.89 8.83
CA SER A 149 3.03 -3.57 9.64
C SER A 149 3.25 -2.89 10.99
N SER A 150 2.85 -1.62 11.16
CA SER A 150 2.99 -0.87 12.42
C SER A 150 2.29 -1.54 13.62
N CYS A 151 1.22 -2.30 13.42
CA CYS A 151 0.58 -3.06 14.50
C CYS A 151 1.47 -4.22 14.94
N CYS A 152 2.04 -4.94 13.96
CA CYS A 152 3.00 -6.00 14.20
C CYS A 152 4.32 -5.45 14.79
N GLU A 153 4.85 -4.35 14.25
CA GLU A 153 6.07 -3.67 14.71
C GLU A 153 5.90 -3.10 16.12
N ARG A 154 4.74 -2.53 16.47
CA ARG A 154 4.42 -2.14 17.86
C ARG A 154 4.40 -3.36 18.78
N GLY A 155 3.78 -4.46 18.35
CA GLY A 155 3.80 -5.73 19.09
C GLY A 155 5.22 -6.26 19.32
N PHE A 156 6.06 -6.29 18.28
CA PHE A 156 7.46 -6.70 18.38
C PHE A 156 8.30 -5.76 19.24
N SER A 157 8.07 -4.45 19.17
CA SER A 157 8.77 -3.48 20.00
C SER A 157 8.42 -3.65 21.49
N CYS A 158 7.16 -3.92 21.82
CA CYS A 158 6.74 -4.29 23.17
C CYS A 158 7.42 -5.59 23.65
N MET A 159 7.50 -6.60 22.78
CA MET A 159 8.15 -7.87 23.12
C MET A 159 9.68 -7.73 23.27
N GLY A 160 10.31 -6.88 22.46
CA GLY A 160 11.73 -6.55 22.56
C GLY A 160 12.09 -5.92 23.90
N ARG A 161 11.24 -5.05 24.44
CA ARG A 161 11.41 -4.49 25.80
C ARG A 161 11.41 -5.57 26.87
N LEU A 162 10.42 -6.48 26.84
CA LEU A 162 10.32 -7.58 27.81
C LEU A 162 11.51 -8.56 27.75
N LYS A 163 12.05 -8.81 26.56
CA LYS A 163 13.21 -9.70 26.38
C LYS A 163 14.56 -9.07 26.72
N SER A 164 14.66 -7.74 26.70
CA SER A 164 15.93 -7.02 26.92
C SER A 164 16.08 -6.49 28.34
N GLU A 165 15.02 -6.58 29.16
CA GLU A 165 15.01 -6.18 30.58
C GLU A 165 15.26 -7.36 31.55
N TYR A 166 15.72 -8.51 31.04
CA TYR A 166 16.22 -9.65 31.82
C TYR A 166 17.58 -10.12 31.33
#